data_AF-A0AAJ1MNH3-F1
#
_entry.id   AF-A0AAJ1MNH3-F1
#
_cell.length_a   1.000
_cell.length_b   1.000
_cell.length_c   1.000
_cell.angle_alpha   90.00
_cell.angle_beta   90.00
_cell.angle_gamma   90.00
#
_symmetry.space_group_name_H-M   'P 1'
#
loop_
_entity.id
_entity.type
_entity.pdbx_description
1 polymer ?
#
loop_
_entity_poly.entity_id
_entity_poly.type
_entity_poly.pdbx_seq_one_letter_code
_entity_poly.pdbx_strand_id
1 'polypeptide(L)'
;MAEKRLRNFETAGEFFRMFGGVFRTMSGMRRIPKNERIAAEFSERIMLAVTAVNQCAYCSFLHTQTALEKGVQLDQIHQILEGEIGSFSDEEIPAVLYGQHYAETKGNVSAAAREKFISAYGASRAGHIEGYIMSVCFGNLCSNTVYTRENNLLTPEQKRRGLLLYLLCKPIAAGIRRSGKR
;
A
#
# COMPACT_ATOMS: atom_id res chain seq x y z
N MET A 1 -10.93 -14.09 8.30
CA MET A 1 -11.08 -13.16 7.16
C MET A 1 -10.56 -11.80 7.60
N ALA A 2 -9.73 -11.18 6.76
CA ALA A 2 -9.17 -9.84 6.99
C ALA A 2 -10.27 -8.80 7.21
N GLU A 3 -10.21 -8.01 8.30
CA GLU A 3 -11.10 -6.86 8.46
C GLU A 3 -10.62 -5.73 7.55
N LYS A 4 -11.29 -5.58 6.39
CA LYS A 4 -11.13 -4.42 5.52
C LYS A 4 -11.64 -3.19 6.26
N ARG A 5 -10.85 -2.13 6.31
CA ARG A 5 -11.27 -0.86 6.93
C ARG A 5 -10.55 0.32 6.28
N LEU A 6 -11.27 1.42 6.14
CA LEU A 6 -10.69 2.71 5.81
C LEU A 6 -9.77 3.19 6.94
N ARG A 7 -8.46 2.96 6.78
CA ARG A 7 -7.42 3.32 7.77
C ARG A 7 -6.87 4.72 7.49
N ASN A 8 -6.76 5.53 8.55
CA ASN A 8 -6.24 6.90 8.54
C ASN A 8 -4.95 6.97 9.37
N PHE A 9 -4.15 8.02 9.17
CA PHE A 9 -3.14 8.38 10.15
C PHE A 9 -3.80 8.84 11.44
N GLU A 10 -3.26 8.38 12.58
CA GLU A 10 -3.75 8.78 13.90
C GLU A 10 -2.91 9.91 14.49
N THR A 11 -1.61 9.96 14.17
CA THR A 11 -0.69 10.97 14.71
C THR A 11 0.33 11.45 13.67
N ALA A 12 0.80 12.70 13.81
CA ALA A 12 1.88 13.21 12.98
C ALA A 12 3.20 12.43 13.15
N GLY A 13 3.45 11.87 14.34
CA GLY A 13 4.62 11.02 14.58
C GLY A 13 4.58 9.73 13.77
N GLU A 14 3.41 9.10 13.62
CA GLU A 14 3.20 7.97 12.71
C GLU A 14 3.48 8.36 11.26
N PHE A 15 2.96 9.50 10.81
CA PHE A 15 3.24 10.04 9.47
C PHE A 15 4.73 10.19 9.20
N PHE A 16 5.47 10.89 10.07
CA PHE A 16 6.90 11.15 9.84
C PHE A 16 7.74 9.86 9.90
N ARG A 17 7.38 8.92 10.78
CA ARG A 17 8.04 7.61 10.86
C ARG A 17 7.87 6.82 9.55
N MET A 18 6.64 6.73 9.05
CA MET A 18 6.37 6.04 7.78
C MET A 18 7.00 6.78 6.60
N PHE A 19 6.91 8.11 6.55
CA PHE A 19 7.53 8.93 5.52
C PHE A 19 9.05 8.70 5.45
N GLY A 20 9.74 8.71 6.59
CA GLY A 20 11.18 8.41 6.65
C GLY A 20 11.52 6.96 6.27
N GLY A 21 10.62 6.01 6.54
CA GLY A 21 10.73 4.63 6.05
C GLY A 21 10.62 4.55 4.52
N VAL A 22 9.53 5.09 3.96
CA VAL A 22 9.28 5.15 2.52
C VAL A 22 10.43 5.86 1.80
N PHE A 23 10.86 7.03 2.29
CA PHE A 23 11.96 7.78 1.67
C PHE A 23 13.23 6.94 1.56
N ARG A 24 13.65 6.30 2.66
CA ARG A 24 14.85 5.43 2.67
C ARG A 24 14.71 4.26 1.72
N THR A 25 13.56 3.58 1.71
CA THR A 25 13.36 2.41 0.86
C THR A 25 13.25 2.79 -0.62
N MET A 26 12.55 3.87 -0.97
CA MET A 26 12.46 4.34 -2.36
C MET A 26 13.83 4.80 -2.88
N SER A 27 14.66 5.43 -2.04
CA SER A 27 16.05 5.75 -2.40
C SER A 27 16.89 4.49 -2.63
N GLY A 28 16.69 3.44 -1.82
CA GLY A 28 17.34 2.14 -1.99
C GLY A 28 16.91 1.42 -3.27
N MET A 29 15.62 1.47 -3.63
CA MET A 29 15.07 0.81 -4.82
C MET A 29 15.71 1.29 -6.14
N ARG A 30 16.16 2.54 -6.20
CA ARG A 30 16.88 3.06 -7.38
C ARG A 30 18.19 2.32 -7.66
N ARG A 31 18.76 1.67 -6.64
CA ARG A 31 20.03 0.93 -6.73
C ARG A 31 19.84 -0.55 -7.07
N ILE A 32 18.60 -1.05 -7.12
CA ILE A 32 18.32 -2.46 -7.41
C ILE A 32 18.58 -2.74 -8.89
N PRO A 33 19.44 -3.74 -9.21
CA PRO A 33 19.68 -4.19 -10.59
C PRO A 33 18.40 -4.59 -11.29
N LYS A 34 18.28 -4.29 -12.60
CA LYS A 34 17.02 -4.55 -13.35
C LYS A 34 16.58 -6.02 -13.29
N ASN A 35 17.53 -6.95 -13.31
CA ASN A 35 17.31 -8.39 -13.25
C ASN A 35 16.86 -8.90 -11.87
N GLU A 36 16.98 -8.08 -10.82
CA GLU A 36 16.52 -8.42 -9.46
C GLU A 36 15.16 -7.80 -9.13
N ARG A 37 14.61 -6.97 -10.02
CA ARG A 37 13.31 -6.33 -9.82
C ARG A 37 12.19 -7.32 -10.08
N ILE A 38 11.19 -7.29 -9.22
CA ILE A 38 9.93 -7.97 -9.51
C ILE A 38 9.24 -7.40 -10.76
N ALA A 39 8.47 -8.24 -11.44
CA ALA A 39 7.63 -7.82 -12.56
C ALA A 39 6.65 -6.72 -12.14
N ALA A 40 6.28 -5.85 -13.09
CA ALA A 40 5.40 -4.71 -12.78
C ALA A 40 4.01 -5.20 -12.34
N GLU A 41 3.49 -6.19 -13.04
CA GLU A 41 2.25 -6.93 -12.79
C GLU A 41 2.23 -7.51 -11.38
N PHE A 42 3.36 -8.08 -10.93
CA PHE A 42 3.48 -8.61 -9.58
C PHE A 42 3.42 -7.47 -8.55
N SER A 43 4.15 -6.37 -8.77
CA SER A 43 4.10 -5.22 -7.86
C SER A 43 2.71 -4.60 -7.76
N GLU A 44 1.99 -4.44 -8.88
CA GLU A 44 0.63 -3.88 -8.89
C GLU A 44 -0.36 -4.78 -8.15
N ARG A 45 -0.22 -6.11 -8.30
CA ARG A 45 -1.04 -7.08 -7.57
C ARG A 45 -0.84 -7.01 -6.06
N ILE A 46 0.40 -6.87 -5.59
CA ILE A 46 0.70 -6.65 -4.17
C ILE A 46 0.08 -5.32 -3.70
N MET A 47 0.23 -4.26 -4.50
CA MET A 47 -0.27 -2.93 -4.15
C MET A 47 -1.81 -2.88 -4.09
N LEU A 48 -2.49 -3.58 -5.00
CA LEU A 48 -3.94 -3.77 -4.99
C LEU A 48 -4.41 -4.56 -3.76
N ALA A 49 -3.73 -5.65 -3.40
CA ALA A 49 -4.08 -6.45 -2.23
C ALA A 49 -3.98 -5.65 -0.93
N VAL A 50 -2.91 -4.86 -0.77
CA VAL A 50 -2.73 -3.94 0.36
C VAL A 50 -3.80 -2.85 0.36
N THR A 51 -4.08 -2.28 -0.81
CA THR A 51 -5.09 -1.24 -0.99
C THR A 51 -6.50 -1.73 -0.63
N ALA A 52 -6.82 -2.98 -0.98
CA ALA A 52 -8.09 -3.62 -0.63
C ALA A 52 -8.28 -3.74 0.89
N VAL A 53 -7.23 -4.13 1.61
CA VAL A 53 -7.23 -4.21 3.08
C VAL A 53 -7.45 -2.81 3.71
N ASN A 54 -6.85 -1.77 3.15
CA ASN A 54 -6.96 -0.38 3.63
C ASN A 54 -8.17 0.40 3.10
N GLN A 55 -8.98 -0.20 2.23
CA GLN A 55 -10.14 0.43 1.56
C GLN A 55 -9.85 1.84 0.99
N CYS A 56 -8.73 2.00 0.30
CA CYS A 56 -8.35 3.30 -0.23
C CYS A 56 -8.87 3.53 -1.66
N ALA A 57 -9.90 4.36 -1.81
CA ALA A 57 -10.52 4.63 -3.12
C ALA A 57 -9.54 5.24 -4.15
N TYR A 58 -8.66 6.15 -3.73
CA TYR A 58 -7.74 6.83 -4.66
C TYR A 58 -6.66 5.87 -5.18
N CYS A 59 -6.07 5.08 -4.28
CA CYS A 59 -5.08 4.07 -4.65
C CYS A 59 -5.73 2.91 -5.41
N SER A 60 -6.97 2.53 -5.08
CA SER A 60 -7.69 1.48 -5.80
C SER A 60 -7.86 1.88 -7.26
N PHE A 61 -8.28 3.12 -7.51
CA PHE A 61 -8.39 3.62 -8.88
C PHE A 61 -7.04 3.67 -9.62
N LEU A 62 -6.01 4.26 -9.00
CA LEU A 62 -4.67 4.36 -9.59
C LEU A 62 -4.10 2.98 -9.94
N HIS A 63 -4.06 2.08 -8.96
CA HIS A 63 -3.42 0.77 -9.15
C HIS A 63 -4.26 -0.17 -10.01
N THR A 64 -5.59 -0.03 -10.05
CA THR A 64 -6.41 -0.75 -11.04
C THR A 64 -6.06 -0.30 -12.46
N GLN A 65 -5.95 1.01 -12.70
CA GLN A 65 -5.56 1.54 -14.00
C GLN A 65 -4.15 1.06 -14.39
N THR A 66 -3.17 1.21 -13.51
CA THR A 66 -1.79 0.79 -13.78
C THR A 66 -1.70 -0.73 -13.98
N ALA A 67 -2.43 -1.53 -13.19
CA ALA A 67 -2.47 -2.98 -13.37
C ALA A 67 -2.99 -3.37 -14.77
N LEU A 68 -4.07 -2.74 -15.24
CA LEU A 68 -4.62 -2.95 -16.59
C LEU A 68 -3.60 -2.57 -17.68
N GLU A 69 -2.93 -1.41 -17.53
CA GLU A 69 -1.89 -0.96 -18.46
C GLU A 69 -0.66 -1.90 -18.50
N LYS A 70 -0.43 -2.66 -17.42
CA LYS A 70 0.63 -3.67 -17.33
C LYS A 70 0.15 -5.07 -17.72
N GLY A 71 -1.10 -5.25 -18.12
CA GLY A 71 -1.63 -6.54 -18.60
C GLY A 71 -2.12 -7.48 -17.51
N VAL A 72 -2.39 -6.98 -16.30
CA VAL A 72 -3.12 -7.76 -15.28
C VAL A 72 -4.57 -7.90 -15.73
N GLN A 73 -5.09 -9.13 -15.68
CA GLN A 73 -6.44 -9.42 -16.15
C GLN A 73 -7.51 -8.81 -15.23
N LEU A 74 -8.62 -8.36 -15.82
CA LEU A 74 -9.68 -7.65 -15.09
C LEU A 74 -10.34 -8.50 -13.99
N ASP A 75 -10.58 -9.79 -14.27
CA ASP A 75 -11.10 -10.76 -13.31
C ASP A 75 -10.15 -10.96 -12.13
N GLN A 76 -8.84 -11.04 -12.41
CA GLN A 76 -7.81 -11.10 -11.39
C GLN A 76 -7.82 -9.83 -10.53
N ILE A 77 -7.91 -8.63 -11.10
CA ILE A 77 -8.01 -7.38 -10.32
C ILE A 77 -9.24 -7.40 -9.41
N HIS A 78 -10.39 -7.86 -9.91
CA HIS A 78 -11.63 -7.92 -9.14
C HIS A 78 -11.48 -8.85 -7.92
N GLN A 79 -10.97 -10.05 -8.14
CA GLN A 79 -10.70 -11.04 -7.08
C GLN A 79 -9.79 -10.48 -5.99
N ILE A 80 -8.72 -9.76 -6.39
CA ILE A 80 -7.77 -9.15 -5.45
C ILE A 80 -8.46 -8.09 -4.58
N LEU A 81 -9.30 -7.24 -5.18
CA LEU A 81 -10.05 -6.22 -4.45
C LEU A 81 -11.12 -6.84 -3.53
N GLU A 82 -11.65 -8.00 -3.90
CA GLU A 82 -12.52 -8.83 -3.06
C GLU A 82 -11.76 -9.55 -1.94
N GLY A 83 -10.42 -9.60 -2.01
CA GLY A 83 -9.56 -10.21 -1.00
C GLY A 83 -9.33 -11.71 -1.24
N GLU A 84 -9.63 -12.18 -2.45
CA GLU A 84 -9.40 -13.55 -2.87
C GLU A 84 -7.95 -13.75 -3.32
N ILE A 85 -7.45 -14.97 -3.13
CA ILE A 85 -6.05 -15.35 -3.41
C ILE A 85 -5.98 -16.35 -4.59
N GLY A 86 -7.13 -16.75 -5.15
CA GLY A 86 -7.26 -17.89 -6.06
C GLY A 86 -6.57 -17.77 -7.42
N SER A 87 -6.07 -16.59 -7.80
CA SER A 87 -5.49 -16.32 -9.13
C SER A 87 -4.01 -15.93 -9.11
N PHE A 88 -3.32 -16.08 -7.98
CA PHE A 88 -1.88 -15.81 -7.89
C PHE A 88 -1.06 -17.07 -8.19
N SER A 89 0.13 -16.87 -8.75
CA SER A 89 1.10 -17.97 -8.83
C SER A 89 1.67 -18.29 -7.44
N ASP A 90 2.18 -19.52 -7.25
CA ASP A 90 2.79 -19.95 -5.99
C ASP A 90 3.93 -19.03 -5.52
N GLU A 91 4.63 -18.40 -6.47
CA GLU A 91 5.68 -17.43 -6.18
C GLU A 91 5.14 -16.14 -5.56
N GLU A 92 3.90 -15.76 -5.84
CA GLU A 92 3.35 -14.44 -5.49
C GLU A 92 2.49 -14.47 -4.23
N ILE A 93 1.88 -15.62 -3.93
CA ILE A 93 1.04 -15.83 -2.76
C ILE A 93 1.72 -15.35 -1.47
N PRO A 94 3.00 -15.70 -1.18
CA PRO A 94 3.63 -15.28 0.07
C PRO A 94 3.74 -13.76 0.21
N ALA A 95 4.06 -13.03 -0.87
CA ALA A 95 4.17 -11.57 -0.88
C ALA A 95 2.81 -10.88 -0.74
N VAL A 96 1.78 -11.41 -1.40
CA VAL A 96 0.42 -10.89 -1.30
C VAL A 96 -0.09 -11.05 0.14
N LEU A 97 0.04 -12.25 0.71
CA LEU A 97 -0.34 -12.53 2.10
C LEU A 97 0.46 -11.68 3.09
N TYR A 98 1.76 -11.54 2.87
CA TYR A 98 2.61 -10.68 3.68
C TYR A 98 2.17 -9.22 3.61
N GLY A 99 1.85 -8.71 2.42
CA GLY A 99 1.34 -7.36 2.22
C GLY A 99 0.00 -7.12 2.92
N GLN A 100 -0.94 -8.06 2.80
CA GLN A 100 -2.21 -7.99 3.51
C GLN A 100 -1.99 -7.95 5.02
N HIS A 101 -1.18 -8.86 5.56
CA HIS A 101 -0.88 -8.92 6.98
C HIS A 101 -0.15 -7.66 7.48
N TYR A 102 0.77 -7.11 6.67
CA TYR A 102 1.44 -5.84 6.96
C TYR A 102 0.42 -4.70 7.08
N ALA A 103 -0.54 -4.62 6.15
CA ALA A 103 -1.57 -3.60 6.16
C ALA A 103 -2.52 -3.73 7.37
N GLU A 104 -2.91 -4.95 7.72
CA GLU A 104 -3.75 -5.26 8.88
C GLU A 104 -3.10 -4.83 10.20
N THR A 105 -1.80 -5.13 10.34
CA THR A 105 -1.03 -4.90 11.57
C THR A 105 -0.43 -3.51 11.66
N LYS A 106 -0.71 -2.62 10.70
CA LYS A 106 -0.07 -1.29 10.56
C LYS A 106 1.47 -1.39 10.56
N GLY A 107 2.00 -2.39 9.86
CA GLY A 107 3.43 -2.68 9.76
C GLY A 107 4.03 -3.40 10.97
N ASN A 108 3.24 -3.76 11.99
CA ASN A 108 3.70 -4.51 13.15
C ASN A 108 3.67 -6.03 12.89
N VAL A 109 4.34 -6.46 11.82
CA VAL A 109 4.46 -7.88 11.46
C VAL A 109 5.41 -8.59 12.43
N SER A 110 5.07 -9.81 12.86
CA SER A 110 5.94 -10.60 13.74
C SER A 110 7.28 -10.93 13.08
N ALA A 111 8.34 -11.05 13.89
CA ALA A 111 9.66 -11.44 13.40
C ALA A 111 9.62 -12.76 12.62
N ALA A 112 8.88 -13.76 13.12
CA ALA A 112 8.72 -15.05 12.46
C ALA A 112 8.02 -14.95 11.09
N ALA A 113 7.00 -14.09 10.96
CA ALA A 113 6.34 -13.87 9.66
C ALA A 113 7.27 -13.17 8.67
N ARG A 114 8.04 -12.19 9.15
CA ARG A 114 9.06 -11.49 8.34
C ARG A 114 10.20 -12.41 7.92
N GLU A 115 10.67 -13.29 8.80
CA GLU A 115 11.70 -14.29 8.49
C GLU A 115 11.22 -15.28 7.43
N LYS A 116 9.99 -15.80 7.56
CA LYS A 116 9.39 -16.67 6.53
C LYS A 116 9.30 -15.97 5.18
N PHE A 117 8.90 -14.70 5.18
CA PHE A 117 8.85 -13.88 3.96
C PHE A 117 10.24 -13.67 3.35
N ILE A 118 11.27 -13.36 4.15
CA ILE A 118 12.65 -13.26 3.67
C ILE A 118 13.17 -14.59 3.13
N SER A 119 12.85 -15.71 3.79
CA SER A 119 13.24 -17.05 3.31
C SER A 119 12.60 -17.42 1.98
N ALA A 120 11.38 -16.93 1.69
CA ALA A 120 10.69 -17.20 0.42
C ALA A 120 11.31 -16.47 -0.78
N TYR A 121 11.86 -15.27 -0.59
CA TYR A 121 12.32 -14.41 -1.69
C TYR A 121 13.84 -14.12 -1.68
N GLY A 122 14.53 -14.39 -0.58
CA GLY A 122 15.86 -13.87 -0.31
C GLY A 122 15.85 -12.39 0.11
N ALA A 123 16.89 -11.95 0.82
CA ALA A 123 16.93 -10.64 1.47
C ALA A 123 16.76 -9.45 0.50
N SER A 124 17.40 -9.50 -0.68
CA SER A 124 17.34 -8.42 -1.68
C SER A 124 15.91 -8.23 -2.20
N ARG A 125 15.31 -9.31 -2.73
CA ARG A 125 13.97 -9.30 -3.33
C ARG A 125 12.87 -9.06 -2.29
N ALA A 126 12.99 -9.65 -1.10
CA ALA A 126 12.08 -9.38 0.02
C ALA A 126 12.08 -7.90 0.41
N GLY A 127 13.27 -7.27 0.49
CA GLY A 127 13.39 -5.83 0.75
C GLY A 127 12.75 -4.97 -0.33
N HIS A 128 12.81 -5.40 -1.59
CA HIS A 128 12.15 -4.72 -2.71
C HIS A 128 10.62 -4.77 -2.60
N ILE A 129 10.07 -5.95 -2.36
CA ILE A 129 8.64 -6.18 -2.19
C ILE A 129 8.11 -5.42 -0.96
N GLU A 130 8.80 -5.51 0.18
CA GLU A 130 8.45 -4.78 1.42
C GLU A 130 8.45 -3.25 1.18
N GLY A 131 9.31 -2.77 0.29
CA GLY A 131 9.31 -1.38 -0.16
C GLY A 131 8.03 -0.95 -0.88
N TYR A 132 7.51 -1.76 -1.80
CA TYR A 132 6.22 -1.49 -2.43
C TYR A 132 5.08 -1.49 -1.41
N ILE A 133 5.05 -2.50 -0.52
CA ILE A 133 4.04 -2.64 0.52
C ILE A 133 4.01 -1.41 1.44
N MET A 134 5.17 -0.96 1.91
CA MET A 134 5.26 0.22 2.78
C MET A 134 4.85 1.50 2.06
N SER A 135 5.25 1.66 0.79
CA SER A 135 4.88 2.82 -0.03
C SER A 135 3.39 2.92 -0.28
N VAL A 136 2.76 1.83 -0.68
CA VAL A 136 1.31 1.83 -0.92
C VAL A 136 0.54 1.98 0.39
N CYS A 137 0.99 1.39 1.51
CA CYS A 137 0.40 1.63 2.83
C CYS A 137 0.44 3.13 3.17
N PHE A 138 1.59 3.78 3.02
CA PHE A 138 1.73 5.22 3.27
C PHE A 138 0.80 6.05 2.38
N GLY A 139 0.73 5.72 1.08
CA GLY A 139 -0.18 6.36 0.13
C GLY A 139 -1.66 6.18 0.46
N ASN A 140 -2.04 4.96 0.89
CA ASN A 140 -3.39 4.64 1.34
C ASN A 140 -3.78 5.49 2.54
N LEU A 141 -2.96 5.51 3.60
CA LEU A 141 -3.25 6.28 4.82
C LEU A 141 -3.30 7.78 4.55
N CYS A 142 -2.42 8.32 3.71
CA CYS A 142 -2.47 9.72 3.29
C CYS A 142 -3.80 10.04 2.59
N SER A 143 -4.15 9.23 1.59
CA SER A 143 -5.34 9.43 0.77
C SER A 143 -6.62 9.28 1.58
N ASN A 144 -6.69 8.29 2.45
CA ASN A 144 -7.80 8.08 3.37
C ASN A 144 -7.95 9.24 4.36
N THR A 145 -6.85 9.71 4.96
CA THR A 145 -6.88 10.85 5.90
C THR A 145 -7.47 12.10 5.25
N VAL A 146 -7.14 12.33 3.98
CA VAL A 146 -7.72 13.42 3.17
C VAL A 146 -9.19 13.13 2.85
N TYR A 147 -9.49 11.93 2.36
CA TYR A 147 -10.85 11.51 1.99
C TYR A 147 -11.83 11.64 3.17
N THR A 148 -11.48 11.09 4.34
CA THR A 148 -12.33 11.13 5.53
C THR A 148 -12.63 12.55 5.98
N ARG A 149 -11.66 13.46 5.87
CA ARG A 149 -11.88 14.88 6.21
C ARG A 149 -12.77 15.57 5.17
N GLU A 150 -12.45 15.43 3.89
CA GLU A 150 -13.12 16.16 2.80
C GLU A 150 -14.56 15.67 2.56
N ASN A 151 -14.86 14.42 2.90
CA ASN A 151 -16.21 13.85 2.85
C ASN A 151 -16.97 13.97 4.17
N ASN A 152 -16.53 14.84 5.08
CA ASN A 152 -17.22 15.14 6.34
C ASN A 152 -17.48 13.92 7.25
N LEU A 153 -16.62 12.89 7.19
CA LEU A 153 -16.72 11.70 8.04
C LEU A 153 -16.12 11.90 9.45
N LEU A 154 -15.78 13.14 9.80
CA LEU A 154 -15.17 13.54 11.08
C LEU A 154 -16.03 14.61 11.76
N THR A 155 -16.12 14.52 13.09
CA THR A 155 -16.66 15.58 13.95
C THR A 155 -15.83 16.88 13.85
N PRO A 156 -16.38 18.04 14.24
CA PRO A 156 -15.63 19.30 14.28
C PRO A 156 -14.36 19.22 15.15
N GLU A 157 -14.42 18.51 16.27
CA GLU A 157 -13.27 18.31 17.16
C GLU A 157 -12.17 17.48 16.48
N GLN A 158 -12.53 16.37 15.84
CA GLN A 158 -11.59 15.54 15.09
C GLN A 158 -10.96 16.32 13.92
N LYS A 159 -11.74 17.15 13.21
CA LYS A 159 -11.19 18.02 12.16
C LYS A 159 -10.18 19.03 12.69
N ARG A 160 -10.44 19.63 13.86
CA ARG A 160 -9.52 20.57 14.50
C ARG A 160 -8.22 19.87 14.91
N ARG A 161 -8.31 18.74 15.60
CA ARG A 161 -7.14 17.94 16.03
C ARG A 161 -6.34 17.40 14.85
N GLY A 162 -7.00 16.96 13.78
CA GLY A 162 -6.38 16.36 12.60
C GLY A 162 -5.92 17.37 11.52
N LEU A 163 -5.93 18.68 11.78
CA LEU A 163 -5.59 19.68 10.75
C LEU A 163 -4.15 19.50 10.23
N LEU A 164 -3.17 19.30 11.12
CA LEU A 164 -1.78 19.10 10.71
C LEU A 164 -1.62 17.85 9.82
N LEU A 165 -2.19 16.72 10.23
CA LEU A 165 -2.18 15.48 9.45
C LEU A 165 -2.80 15.67 8.07
N TYR A 166 -3.93 16.38 8.00
CA TYR A 166 -4.54 16.72 6.73
C TYR A 166 -3.60 17.51 5.83
N LEU A 167 -2.95 18.56 6.36
CA LEU A 167 -2.02 19.38 5.58
C LEU A 167 -0.80 18.59 5.08
N LEU A 168 -0.28 17.66 5.90
CA LEU A 168 0.82 16.77 5.52
C LEU A 168 0.41 15.75 4.43
N CYS A 169 -0.79 15.18 4.55
CA CYS A 169 -1.28 14.15 3.63
C CYS A 169 -1.81 14.71 2.31
N LYS A 170 -2.36 15.94 2.32
CA LYS A 170 -2.98 16.59 1.15
C LYS A 170 -2.10 16.62 -0.11
N PRO A 171 -0.82 17.04 -0.08
CA PRO A 171 0.01 17.04 -1.29
C PRO A 171 0.23 15.64 -1.85
N ILE A 172 0.42 14.63 -0.97
CA ILE A 172 0.61 13.23 -1.38
C ILE A 172 -0.67 12.69 -2.04
N ALA A 173 -1.82 12.88 -1.40
CA ALA A 173 -3.12 12.46 -1.94
C ALA A 173 -3.45 13.17 -3.27
N ALA A 174 -3.14 14.46 -3.39
CA ALA A 174 -3.31 15.20 -4.63
C ALA A 174 -2.41 14.66 -5.75
N GLY A 175 -1.17 14.27 -5.44
CA GLY A 175 -0.27 13.61 -6.37
C GLY A 175 -0.84 12.28 -6.88
N ILE A 176 -1.27 11.39 -5.97
CA ILE A 176 -1.89 10.10 -6.30
C ILE A 176 -3.11 10.28 -7.21
N ARG A 177 -4.01 11.20 -6.86
CA ARG A 177 -5.20 11.50 -7.68
C ARG A 177 -4.87 12.05 -9.07
N ARG A 178 -3.81 12.83 -9.20
CA ARG A 178 -3.37 13.36 -10.51
C ARG A 178 -2.77 12.26 -11.36
N SER A 179 -2.02 11.34 -10.78
CA SER A 179 -1.44 10.20 -11.49
C SER A 179 -2.50 9.27 -12.06
N GLY A 180 -3.58 8.98 -11.31
CA GLY A 180 -4.66 8.12 -11.82
C GLY A 180 -5.58 8.80 -12.86
N LYS A 181 -5.43 10.11 -13.11
CA LYS A 181 -6.22 10.83 -14.14
C LYS A 181 -5.51 10.94 -15.49
N ARG A 182 -4.25 10.51 -15.56
CA ARG A 182 -3.45 10.53 -16.78
C ARG A 182 -3.66 9.22 -17.52
#